data_AF-A0A3N4VWS4-F1
#
_entry.id   AF-A0A3N4VWS4-F1
#
_cell.length_a   1.000
_cell.length_b   1.000
_cell.length_c   1.000
_cell.angle_alpha   90.00
_cell.angle_beta   90.00
_cell.angle_gamma   90.00
#
_symmetry.space_group_name_H-M   'P 1'
#
loop_
_entity.id
_entity.type
_entity.pdbx_description
1 polymer ?
#
loop_
_entity_poly.entity_id
_entity_poly.type
_entity_poly.pdbx_seq_one_letter_code
_entity_poly.pdbx_strand_id
1 'polypeptide(L)'
;MKLLKLASLITSMIALSACGGGGSGAGTAKTPDGEKINLSISDKGTVGGKTKEGKIFGQNNDSSFYGLWVNDAETFRELRYQGEKATDIPKSGFATYKGDAVWLSGQDNGIQKGGITTLNVDFGAKTVDGSIKFSVFNGDELRRDITLHKGNLSGADFSGKASVFGNNGGQYKGILSGEGAKEAAGIVKFDNNSNLDISFGGKKQ
;
A
#
# COMPACT_ATOMS: atom_id res chain seq x y z
N MET A 1 30.18 -18.16 -27.59
CA MET A 1 28.86 -17.70 -28.08
C MET A 1 27.81 -18.37 -27.22
N LYS A 2 26.92 -17.70 -26.47
CA LYS A 2 26.13 -16.50 -26.78
C LYS A 2 26.06 -15.59 -25.54
N LEU A 3 26.34 -14.30 -25.72
CA LEU A 3 25.92 -13.25 -24.79
C LEU A 3 24.39 -13.12 -24.88
N LEU A 4 23.69 -13.29 -23.75
CA LEU A 4 22.28 -12.94 -23.64
C LEU A 4 22.15 -11.54 -23.04
N LYS A 5 21.61 -10.69 -23.91
CA LYS A 5 21.31 -9.26 -23.87
C LYS A 5 20.85 -8.74 -22.49
N LEU A 6 21.53 -7.69 -22.02
CA LEU A 6 20.99 -6.76 -21.01
C LEU A 6 19.71 -6.13 -21.56
N ALA A 7 18.60 -6.29 -20.85
CA ALA A 7 17.41 -5.49 -21.05
C ALA A 7 17.66 -4.12 -20.39
N SER A 8 17.76 -3.09 -21.24
CA SER A 8 17.89 -1.69 -20.86
C SER A 8 16.67 -1.24 -20.07
N LEU A 9 16.83 -0.94 -18.78
CA LEU A 9 15.81 -0.27 -17.98
C LEU A 9 15.69 1.17 -18.52
N ILE A 10 14.56 1.48 -19.14
CA ILE A 10 14.25 2.83 -19.64
C ILE A 10 14.02 3.73 -18.42
N THR A 11 15.01 4.55 -18.10
CA THR A 11 14.85 5.68 -17.18
C THR A 11 14.03 6.74 -17.91
N SER A 12 12.74 6.84 -17.58
CA SER A 12 11.88 7.92 -18.05
C SER A 12 11.50 8.78 -16.85
N MET A 13 12.39 9.71 -16.49
CA MET A 13 11.98 10.93 -15.80
C MET A 13 11.46 11.88 -16.87
N ILE A 14 10.14 11.99 -16.99
CA ILE A 14 9.51 13.08 -17.74
C ILE A 14 8.68 13.87 -16.72
N ALA A 15 9.24 14.99 -16.26
CA ALA A 15 8.48 16.02 -15.58
C ALA A 15 7.71 16.81 -16.66
N LEU A 16 6.41 16.53 -16.80
CA LEU A 16 5.49 17.37 -17.56
C LEU A 16 4.71 18.26 -16.59
N SER A 17 4.84 19.57 -16.81
CA SER A 17 4.07 20.61 -16.15
C SER A 17 2.61 20.60 -16.61
N ALA A 18 1.67 20.59 -15.66
CA ALA A 18 0.31 21.06 -15.85
C ALA A 18 -0.13 21.87 -14.63
N CYS A 19 -0.46 23.15 -14.84
CA CYS A 19 -1.17 23.99 -13.88
C CYS A 19 -2.66 23.62 -13.90
N GLY A 20 -3.28 23.51 -12.71
CA GLY A 20 -4.72 23.60 -12.55
C GLY A 20 -5.33 22.68 -11.48
N GLY A 21 -5.75 23.29 -10.36
CA GLY A 21 -6.83 22.76 -9.52
C GLY A 21 -6.39 22.02 -8.25
N GLY A 22 -6.95 22.46 -7.11
CA GLY A 22 -7.00 21.84 -5.77
C GLY A 22 -6.12 20.61 -5.51
N GLY A 23 -5.19 20.74 -4.57
CA GLY A 23 -4.25 19.68 -4.20
C GLY A 23 -4.94 18.36 -3.86
N SER A 24 -5.01 17.47 -4.84
CA SER A 24 -5.47 16.09 -4.68
C SER A 24 -4.32 15.19 -5.08
N GLY A 25 -3.78 14.45 -4.12
CA GLY A 25 -2.61 13.60 -4.35
C GLY A 25 -2.17 12.87 -3.09
N ALA A 26 -1.34 11.84 -3.25
CA ALA A 26 -0.78 11.11 -2.12
C ALA A 26 0.29 11.91 -1.33
N GLY A 27 0.47 13.20 -1.63
CA GLY A 27 1.42 14.10 -0.99
C GLY A 27 2.86 13.91 -1.46
N THR A 28 3.82 14.29 -0.62
CA THR A 28 5.26 14.03 -0.83
C THR A 28 5.71 12.93 0.12
N ALA A 29 6.26 11.85 -0.42
CA ALA A 29 6.91 10.80 0.36
C ALA A 29 8.33 11.24 0.68
N LYS A 30 8.69 11.24 1.97
CA LYS A 30 10.09 11.31 2.41
C LYS A 30 10.57 9.89 2.73
N THR A 31 11.60 9.43 2.04
CA THR A 31 12.21 8.12 2.25
C THR A 31 13.23 8.16 3.39
N PRO A 32 13.62 7.01 3.97
CA PRO A 32 14.57 6.95 5.08
C PRO A 32 15.94 7.58 4.78
N ASP A 33 16.40 7.48 3.52
CA ASP A 33 17.62 8.14 3.02
C ASP A 33 17.46 9.65 2.76
N GLY A 34 16.32 10.22 3.17
CA GLY A 34 16.03 11.65 3.14
C GLY A 34 15.61 12.19 1.77
N GLU A 35 15.48 11.34 0.75
CA GLU A 35 14.94 11.75 -0.54
C GLU A 35 13.44 12.08 -0.45
N LYS A 36 12.99 13.01 -1.30
CA LYS A 36 11.61 13.48 -1.34
C LYS A 36 11.03 13.22 -2.72
N ILE A 37 9.92 12.49 -2.76
CA ILE A 37 9.25 12.07 -3.98
C ILE A 37 7.85 12.67 -3.97
N ASN A 38 7.54 13.53 -4.93
CA ASN A 38 6.23 14.13 -5.03
C ASN A 38 5.25 13.19 -5.75
N LEU A 39 4.54 12.38 -4.97
CA LEU A 39 3.56 11.41 -5.46
C LEU A 39 2.31 12.07 -6.05
N SER A 40 2.07 13.35 -5.73
CA SER A 40 0.91 14.09 -6.25
C SER A 40 1.05 14.38 -7.74
N ILE A 41 2.27 14.57 -8.23
CA ILE A 41 2.58 14.82 -9.65
C ILE A 41 3.17 13.60 -10.36
N SER A 42 3.38 12.50 -9.63
CA SER A 42 3.87 11.24 -10.20
C SER A 42 2.72 10.49 -10.88
N ASP A 43 3.07 9.58 -11.79
CA ASP A 43 2.10 8.71 -12.46
C ASP A 43 1.22 7.96 -11.45
N LYS A 44 -0.02 7.70 -11.86
CA LYS A 44 -0.95 6.86 -11.11
C LYS A 44 -0.78 5.41 -11.53
N GLY A 45 -1.04 4.48 -10.61
CA GLY A 45 -0.78 3.07 -10.82
C GLY A 45 0.41 2.56 -10.01
N THR A 46 0.99 1.45 -10.46
CA THR A 46 2.23 0.93 -9.90
C THR A 46 3.37 1.89 -10.22
N VAL A 47 3.98 2.46 -9.19
CA VAL A 47 5.14 3.35 -9.30
C VAL A 47 6.31 2.77 -8.53
N GLY A 48 7.51 3.03 -9.03
CA GLY A 48 8.74 2.70 -8.32
C GLY A 48 9.90 3.51 -8.87
N GLY A 49 10.94 3.64 -8.05
CA GLY A 49 12.09 4.45 -8.41
C GLY A 49 13.25 4.21 -7.48
N LYS A 50 14.46 4.30 -8.06
CA LYS A 50 15.70 4.35 -7.30
C LYS A 50 15.70 5.63 -6.46
N THR A 51 16.15 5.50 -5.22
CA THR A 51 16.46 6.62 -4.33
C THR A 51 17.96 6.64 -4.05
N LYS A 52 18.46 7.62 -3.30
CA LYS A 52 19.88 7.76 -2.96
C LYS A 52 20.52 6.46 -2.47
N GLU A 53 19.86 5.73 -1.56
CA GLU A 53 20.40 4.52 -0.91
C GLU A 53 19.40 3.35 -0.93
N GLY A 54 18.43 3.39 -1.83
CA GLY A 54 17.38 2.38 -1.87
C GLY A 54 16.49 2.46 -3.10
N LYS A 55 15.30 1.89 -2.96
CA LYS A 55 14.22 1.97 -3.94
C LYS A 55 12.88 2.06 -3.24
N ILE A 56 12.02 2.95 -3.72
CA ILE A 56 10.59 2.97 -3.37
C ILE A 56 9.82 2.16 -4.42
N PHE A 57 8.78 1.47 -3.99
CA PHE A 57 7.84 0.81 -4.89
C PHE A 57 6.46 0.72 -4.23
N GLY A 58 5.40 0.95 -5.00
CA GLY A 58 4.04 0.87 -4.48
C GLY A 58 2.97 1.22 -5.50
N GLN A 59 1.75 1.35 -5.01
CA GLN A 59 0.61 1.82 -5.76
C GLN A 59 0.35 3.28 -5.41
N ASN A 60 0.40 4.17 -6.41
CA ASN A 60 0.02 5.57 -6.30
C ASN A 60 -1.38 5.77 -6.89
N ASN A 61 -2.35 6.03 -6.02
CA ASN A 61 -3.71 6.35 -6.39
C ASN A 61 -3.93 7.87 -6.43
N ASP A 62 -5.17 8.29 -6.61
CA ASP A 62 -5.50 9.70 -6.81
C ASP A 62 -5.33 10.50 -5.52
N SER A 63 -5.62 9.89 -4.37
CA SER A 63 -5.55 10.54 -3.05
C SER A 63 -4.70 9.76 -2.04
N SER A 64 -4.19 8.58 -2.39
CA SER A 64 -3.47 7.69 -1.48
C SER A 64 -2.29 6.99 -2.15
N PHE A 65 -1.31 6.58 -1.35
CA PHE A 65 -0.21 5.71 -1.74
C PHE A 65 -0.02 4.63 -0.69
N TYR A 66 0.31 3.43 -1.15
CA TYR A 66 0.73 2.32 -0.29
C TYR A 66 1.85 1.53 -0.97
N GLY A 67 2.77 0.97 -0.19
CA GLY A 67 3.95 0.31 -0.72
C GLY A 67 5.04 0.11 0.31
N LEU A 68 6.28 0.10 -0.16
CA LEU A 68 7.44 0.01 0.70
C LEU A 68 8.65 0.76 0.13
N TRP A 69 9.58 1.05 1.01
CA TRP A 69 10.96 1.41 0.65
C TRP A 69 11.89 0.31 1.16
N VAL A 70 12.93 0.00 0.41
CA VAL A 70 14.00 -0.94 0.82
C VAL A 70 15.34 -0.32 0.48
N ASN A 71 16.32 -0.47 1.36
CA ASN A 71 17.69 0.01 1.12
C ASN A 71 18.42 -0.88 0.09
N ASP A 72 19.54 -0.39 -0.43
CA ASP A 72 20.31 -1.10 -1.46
C ASP A 72 20.93 -2.42 -1.00
N ALA A 73 21.22 -2.52 0.30
CA ALA A 73 21.70 -3.74 0.91
C ALA A 73 20.56 -4.76 1.16
N GLU A 74 19.31 -4.38 0.94
CA GLU A 74 18.10 -5.18 1.19
C GLU A 74 17.98 -5.71 2.64
N THR A 75 18.62 -5.01 3.59
CA THR A 75 18.65 -5.34 5.02
C THR A 75 17.66 -4.53 5.84
N PHE A 76 17.17 -3.41 5.30
CA PHE A 76 16.18 -2.56 5.94
C PHE A 76 15.03 -2.27 5.00
N ARG A 77 13.81 -2.34 5.52
CA ARG A 77 12.61 -1.94 4.81
C ARG A 77 11.71 -1.07 5.68
N GLU A 78 10.97 -0.20 5.02
CA GLU A 78 9.89 0.57 5.60
C GLU A 78 8.60 0.29 4.82
N LEU A 79 7.59 -0.28 5.47
CA LEU A 79 6.24 -0.30 4.90
C LEU A 79 5.63 1.09 4.97
N ARG A 80 4.91 1.48 3.93
CA ARG A 80 4.41 2.85 3.77
C ARG A 80 2.95 2.86 3.39
N TYR A 81 2.21 3.76 4.01
CA TYR A 81 0.94 4.24 3.51
C TYR A 81 0.85 5.74 3.80
N GLN A 82 0.27 6.52 2.89
CA GLN A 82 0.07 7.94 3.05
C GLN A 82 -1.01 8.44 2.09
N GLY A 83 -1.51 9.65 2.31
CA GLY A 83 -2.57 10.22 1.50
C GLY A 83 -3.22 11.41 2.17
N GLU A 84 -4.07 12.09 1.41
CA GLU A 84 -4.94 13.13 1.94
C GLU A 84 -6.13 12.47 2.64
N LYS A 85 -6.17 12.56 3.98
CA LYS A 85 -7.26 12.00 4.77
C LYS A 85 -8.58 12.62 4.36
N ALA A 86 -9.58 11.77 4.13
CA ALA A 86 -10.94 12.22 3.82
C ALA A 86 -11.53 13.04 4.97
N THR A 87 -12.06 14.23 4.67
CA THR A 87 -12.68 15.13 5.66
C THR A 87 -14.20 14.97 5.75
N ASP A 88 -14.80 14.33 4.75
CA ASP A 88 -16.24 14.16 4.54
C ASP A 88 -16.64 12.68 4.65
N ILE A 89 -16.15 12.02 5.70
CA ILE A 89 -16.49 10.62 6.01
C ILE A 89 -18.02 10.48 6.16
N PRO A 90 -18.66 9.53 5.44
CA PRO A 90 -20.07 9.24 5.62
C PRO A 90 -20.40 8.91 7.08
N LYS A 91 -21.60 9.30 7.53
CA LYS A 91 -22.04 9.04 8.92
C LYS A 91 -22.75 7.70 9.09
N SER A 92 -23.09 7.04 7.99
CA SER A 92 -23.80 5.76 7.94
C SER A 92 -23.57 5.07 6.60
N GLY A 93 -24.02 3.81 6.49
CA GLY A 93 -23.89 2.99 5.30
C GLY A 93 -22.61 2.13 5.28
N PHE A 94 -22.48 1.35 4.22
CA PHE A 94 -21.39 0.41 4.03
C PHE A 94 -20.56 0.80 2.79
N ALA A 95 -19.27 0.52 2.84
CA ALA A 95 -18.39 0.60 1.70
C ALA A 95 -17.45 -0.60 1.67
N THR A 96 -17.19 -1.12 0.47
CA THR A 96 -16.13 -2.11 0.25
C THR A 96 -15.07 -1.49 -0.66
N TYR A 97 -13.82 -1.61 -0.25
CA TYR A 97 -12.66 -1.18 -1.01
C TYR A 97 -11.95 -2.41 -1.55
N LYS A 98 -11.66 -2.40 -2.86
CA LYS A 98 -10.92 -3.47 -3.53
C LYS A 98 -9.63 -2.95 -4.12
N GLY A 99 -8.57 -3.75 -4.01
CA GLY A 99 -7.26 -3.43 -4.54
C GLY A 99 -6.30 -4.58 -4.34
N ASP A 100 -5.02 -4.25 -4.18
CA ASP A 100 -3.93 -5.21 -4.02
C ASP A 100 -3.06 -4.83 -2.83
N ALA A 101 -1.92 -5.50 -2.73
CA ALA A 101 -0.97 -5.35 -1.65
C ALA A 101 0.47 -5.48 -2.16
N VAL A 102 1.42 -4.92 -1.40
CA VAL A 102 2.85 -4.84 -1.72
C VAL A 102 3.66 -5.28 -0.51
N TRP A 103 4.54 -6.27 -0.71
CA TRP A 103 5.37 -6.84 0.35
C TRP A 103 6.80 -7.09 -0.14
N LEU A 104 7.68 -7.38 0.82
CA LEU A 104 9.00 -7.94 0.53
C LEU A 104 8.90 -9.46 0.64
N SER A 105 9.26 -10.17 -0.43
CA SER A 105 9.28 -11.64 -0.49
C SER A 105 10.16 -12.21 0.62
N GLY A 106 9.66 -13.25 1.29
CA GLY A 106 10.43 -13.93 2.34
C GLY A 106 11.48 -14.89 1.77
N GLN A 107 11.42 -15.18 0.47
CA GLN A 107 12.29 -16.14 -0.21
C GLN A 107 13.57 -15.52 -0.75
N ASP A 108 13.44 -14.34 -1.39
CA ASP A 108 14.53 -13.71 -2.15
C ASP A 108 14.68 -12.21 -1.87
N ASN A 109 13.94 -11.66 -0.89
CA ASN A 109 13.85 -10.23 -0.60
C ASN A 109 13.44 -9.35 -1.79
N GLY A 110 12.87 -9.94 -2.86
CA GLY A 110 12.30 -9.21 -3.98
C GLY A 110 11.03 -8.47 -3.56
N ILE A 111 10.80 -7.29 -4.14
CA ILE A 111 9.52 -6.58 -3.93
C ILE A 111 8.45 -7.28 -4.76
N GLN A 112 7.34 -7.61 -4.11
CA GLN A 112 6.19 -8.28 -4.73
C GLN A 112 4.95 -7.38 -4.66
N LYS A 113 4.07 -7.52 -5.64
CA LYS A 113 2.76 -6.88 -5.70
C LYS A 113 1.74 -7.85 -6.22
N GLY A 114 0.58 -7.89 -5.56
CA GLY A 114 -0.45 -8.86 -5.84
C GLY A 114 -1.35 -9.04 -4.65
N GLY A 115 -1.94 -10.22 -4.53
CA GLY A 115 -3.03 -10.48 -3.61
C GLY A 115 -4.29 -9.65 -3.91
N ILE A 116 -5.41 -10.06 -3.36
CA ILE A 116 -6.69 -9.37 -3.48
C ILE A 116 -7.05 -8.80 -2.11
N THR A 117 -6.91 -7.49 -1.99
CA THR A 117 -7.34 -6.73 -0.82
C THR A 117 -8.84 -6.50 -0.89
N THR A 118 -9.54 -6.82 0.19
CA THR A 118 -10.91 -6.42 0.45
C THR A 118 -10.97 -5.78 1.83
N LEU A 119 -11.33 -4.51 1.92
CA LEU A 119 -11.57 -3.80 3.18
C LEU A 119 -13.04 -3.39 3.20
N ASN A 120 -13.78 -3.81 4.22
CA ASN A 120 -15.16 -3.43 4.46
C ASN A 120 -15.18 -2.36 5.55
N VAL A 121 -15.99 -1.33 5.34
CA VAL A 121 -16.21 -0.24 6.28
C VAL A 121 -17.70 -0.11 6.53
N ASP A 122 -18.09 -0.16 7.80
CA ASP A 122 -19.41 0.25 8.27
C ASP A 122 -19.25 1.61 8.94
N PHE A 123 -19.75 2.65 8.28
CA PHE A 123 -19.64 4.02 8.77
C PHE A 123 -20.56 4.30 9.96
N GLY A 124 -21.69 3.60 10.05
CA GLY A 124 -22.65 3.76 11.14
C GLY A 124 -22.15 3.12 12.42
N ALA A 125 -21.64 1.89 12.31
CA ALA A 125 -21.02 1.18 13.43
C ALA A 125 -19.60 1.67 13.72
N LYS A 126 -18.98 2.43 12.81
CA LYS A 126 -17.59 2.88 12.86
C LYS A 126 -16.61 1.71 13.00
N THR A 127 -16.85 0.68 12.22
CA THR A 127 -16.02 -0.53 12.21
C THR A 127 -15.42 -0.79 10.85
N VAL A 128 -14.27 -1.45 10.84
CA VAL A 128 -13.66 -1.98 9.61
C VAL A 128 -13.29 -3.45 9.79
N ASP A 129 -13.31 -4.22 8.72
CA ASP A 129 -12.81 -5.60 8.66
C ASP A 129 -12.40 -5.92 7.22
N GLY A 130 -11.88 -7.12 6.98
CA GLY A 130 -11.53 -7.51 5.62
C GLY A 130 -10.58 -8.68 5.50
N SER A 131 -9.93 -8.78 4.34
CA SER A 131 -8.92 -9.78 4.06
C SER A 131 -7.98 -9.35 2.96
N ILE A 132 -6.78 -9.95 2.94
CA ILE A 132 -5.86 -9.93 1.82
C ILE A 132 -5.65 -11.40 1.42
N LYS A 133 -6.14 -11.77 0.24
CA LYS A 133 -6.10 -13.16 -0.23
C LYS A 133 -5.05 -13.36 -1.31
N PHE A 134 -4.23 -14.39 -1.17
CA PHE A 134 -3.15 -14.69 -2.12
C PHE A 134 -3.49 -15.95 -2.93
N SER A 135 -3.02 -15.99 -4.17
CA SER A 135 -3.18 -17.16 -5.03
C SER A 135 -1.98 -17.30 -5.96
N VAL A 136 -1.33 -18.45 -5.91
CA VAL A 136 -0.27 -18.80 -6.87
C VAL A 136 -0.79 -18.83 -8.31
N PHE A 137 -2.09 -19.03 -8.51
CA PHE A 137 -2.72 -18.96 -9.83
C PHE A 137 -2.85 -17.53 -10.37
N ASN A 138 -2.72 -16.52 -9.49
CA ASN A 138 -2.68 -15.10 -9.86
C ASN A 138 -1.23 -14.58 -9.96
N GLY A 139 -0.22 -15.46 -9.84
CA GLY A 139 1.19 -15.08 -9.86
C GLY A 139 1.75 -14.63 -8.50
N ASP A 140 1.02 -14.82 -7.41
CA ASP A 140 1.50 -14.49 -6.06
C ASP A 140 2.51 -15.53 -5.54
N GLU A 141 3.42 -15.08 -4.67
CA GLU A 141 4.24 -15.97 -3.83
C GLU A 141 3.34 -16.89 -2.98
N LEU A 142 3.80 -18.11 -2.67
CA LEU A 142 3.06 -19.01 -1.77
C LEU A 142 2.98 -18.40 -0.37
N ARG A 143 1.83 -17.77 -0.08
CA ARG A 143 1.63 -16.95 1.11
C ARG A 143 0.26 -17.24 1.71
N ARG A 144 0.16 -17.10 3.02
CA ARG A 144 -1.09 -17.31 3.75
C ARG A 144 -1.98 -16.07 3.64
N ASP A 145 -3.26 -16.29 3.39
CA ASP A 145 -4.28 -15.26 3.48
C ASP A 145 -4.23 -14.55 4.84
N ILE A 146 -4.39 -13.24 4.81
CA ILE A 146 -4.45 -12.39 5.99
C ILE A 146 -5.92 -12.03 6.23
N THR A 147 -6.41 -12.35 7.42
CA THR A 147 -7.70 -11.85 7.91
C THR A 147 -7.47 -10.54 8.65
N LEU A 148 -8.24 -9.51 8.29
CA LEU A 148 -8.34 -8.25 9.03
C LEU A 148 -9.59 -8.36 9.92
N HIS A 149 -9.39 -8.60 11.21
CA HIS A 149 -10.51 -8.73 12.16
C HIS A 149 -11.22 -7.40 12.35
N LYS A 150 -12.46 -7.45 12.82
CA LYS A 150 -13.23 -6.25 13.16
C LYS A 150 -12.40 -5.32 14.04
N GLY A 151 -12.21 -4.11 13.56
CA GLY A 151 -11.48 -3.02 14.22
C GLY A 151 -12.30 -1.73 14.21
N ASN A 152 -11.62 -0.63 14.54
CA ASN A 152 -12.25 0.66 14.76
C ASN A 152 -11.97 1.61 13.58
N LEU A 153 -12.97 2.42 13.26
CA LEU A 153 -12.86 3.61 12.41
C LEU A 153 -13.00 4.87 13.30
N SER A 154 -12.02 5.76 13.25
CA SER A 154 -12.04 7.04 13.96
C SER A 154 -11.72 8.17 12.99
N GLY A 155 -12.76 8.87 12.54
CA GLY A 155 -12.64 9.79 11.42
C GLY A 155 -12.21 9.02 10.17
N ALA A 156 -11.09 9.43 9.57
CA ALA A 156 -10.48 8.75 8.43
C ALA A 156 -9.51 7.63 8.82
N ASP A 157 -9.07 7.57 10.07
CA ASP A 157 -8.10 6.56 10.51
C ASP A 157 -8.81 5.26 10.87
N PHE A 158 -8.22 4.13 10.47
CA PHE A 158 -8.72 2.82 10.86
C PHE A 158 -7.62 1.94 11.44
N SER A 159 -7.98 1.02 12.33
CA SER A 159 -7.04 0.05 12.90
C SER A 159 -7.73 -1.15 13.53
N GLY A 160 -7.02 -2.28 13.64
CA GLY A 160 -7.51 -3.49 14.28
C GLY A 160 -6.46 -4.60 14.34
N LYS A 161 -6.90 -5.81 14.70
CA LYS A 161 -6.05 -7.01 14.74
C LYS A 161 -6.06 -7.75 13.42
N ALA A 162 -4.96 -8.41 13.08
CA ALA A 162 -4.84 -9.25 11.91
C ALA A 162 -4.32 -10.64 12.29
N SER A 163 -4.64 -11.65 11.48
CA SER A 163 -4.11 -12.99 11.64
C SER A 163 -3.87 -13.66 10.30
N VAL A 164 -2.97 -14.63 10.29
CA VAL A 164 -2.87 -15.68 9.26
C VAL A 164 -3.03 -17.04 9.93
N PHE A 165 -3.25 -18.10 9.14
CA PHE A 165 -3.29 -19.46 9.69
C PHE A 165 -2.05 -19.76 10.54
N GLY A 166 -2.24 -20.06 11.84
CA GLY A 166 -1.16 -20.35 12.78
C GLY A 166 -0.42 -19.13 13.35
N ASN A 167 -0.86 -17.89 13.09
CA ASN A 167 -0.29 -16.70 13.72
C ASN A 167 -1.34 -15.57 13.89
N ASN A 168 -1.62 -15.21 15.14
CA ASN A 168 -2.60 -14.19 15.53
C ASN A 168 -1.96 -12.89 16.06
N GLY A 169 -0.65 -12.72 15.91
CA GLY A 169 0.11 -11.56 16.39
C GLY A 169 0.08 -10.35 15.46
N GLY A 170 -0.84 -10.30 14.50
CA GLY A 170 -0.91 -9.24 13.50
C GLY A 170 -1.71 -8.03 13.97
N GLN A 171 -1.35 -6.86 13.47
CA GLN A 171 -2.07 -5.61 13.67
C GLN A 171 -2.12 -4.85 12.34
N TYR A 172 -3.27 -4.25 12.01
CA TYR A 172 -3.40 -3.39 10.84
C TYR A 172 -3.78 -1.98 11.24
N LYS A 173 -3.34 -1.03 10.41
CA LYS A 173 -3.73 0.39 10.50
C LYS A 173 -3.66 1.05 9.14
N GLY A 174 -4.43 2.11 8.95
CA GLY A 174 -4.46 2.85 7.69
C GLY A 174 -5.35 4.08 7.74
N ILE A 175 -5.59 4.66 6.57
CA ILE A 175 -6.43 5.84 6.36
C ILE A 175 -7.42 5.63 5.21
N LEU A 176 -8.58 6.25 5.34
CA LEU A 176 -9.49 6.58 4.25
C LEU A 176 -9.08 7.92 3.66
N SER A 177 -8.99 7.99 2.33
CA SER A 177 -8.45 9.13 1.61
C SER A 177 -9.37 9.56 0.46
N GLY A 178 -9.23 10.83 0.08
CA GLY A 178 -10.00 11.46 -0.98
C GLY A 178 -11.44 11.78 -0.59
N GLU A 179 -12.07 12.65 -1.36
CA GLU A 179 -13.47 13.07 -1.18
C GLU A 179 -14.41 11.85 -1.04
N GLY A 180 -15.25 11.86 -0.01
CA GLY A 180 -16.22 10.80 0.30
C GLY A 180 -15.59 9.47 0.71
N ALA A 181 -14.30 9.48 1.10
CA ALA A 181 -13.49 8.30 1.34
C ALA A 181 -13.46 7.37 0.12
N LYS A 182 -13.03 7.86 -1.04
CA LYS A 182 -12.95 7.06 -2.28
C LYS A 182 -11.83 6.01 -2.25
N GLU A 183 -10.82 6.18 -1.40
CA GLU A 183 -9.65 5.31 -1.36
C GLU A 183 -9.29 4.91 0.07
N ALA A 184 -8.62 3.77 0.20
CA ALA A 184 -8.05 3.30 1.46
C ALA A 184 -6.61 2.84 1.25
N ALA A 185 -5.74 3.14 2.22
CA ALA A 185 -4.35 2.70 2.23
C ALA A 185 -3.92 2.37 3.66
N GLY A 186 -3.16 1.30 3.84
CA GLY A 186 -2.75 0.83 5.15
C GLY A 186 -1.60 -0.16 5.11
N ILE A 187 -1.27 -0.67 6.29
CA ILE A 187 -0.27 -1.71 6.50
C ILE A 187 -0.78 -2.74 7.50
N VAL A 188 -0.28 -3.96 7.37
CA VAL A 188 -0.35 -5.01 8.38
C VAL A 188 1.07 -5.31 8.85
N LYS A 189 1.25 -5.40 10.17
CA LYS A 189 2.52 -5.80 10.79
C LYS A 189 2.28 -6.98 11.73
N PHE A 190 3.19 -7.94 11.72
CA PHE A 190 3.20 -9.09 12.62
C PHE A 190 4.42 -8.99 13.54
N ASP A 191 4.18 -8.68 14.81
CA ASP A 191 5.24 -8.38 15.79
C ASP A 191 6.23 -9.55 15.96
N ASN A 192 5.78 -10.78 15.75
CA ASN A 192 6.57 -12.00 15.85
C ASN A 192 7.15 -12.51 14.52
N ASN A 193 6.74 -11.97 13.38
CA ASN A 193 7.22 -12.43 12.07
C ASN A 193 7.07 -11.33 11.02
N SER A 194 8.12 -10.53 10.90
CA SER A 194 8.15 -9.40 10.00
C SER A 194 8.06 -9.80 8.51
N ASN A 195 8.34 -11.06 8.14
CA ASN A 195 8.18 -11.54 6.76
C ASN A 195 6.71 -11.58 6.32
N LEU A 196 5.76 -11.50 7.25
CA LEU A 196 4.32 -11.40 6.98
C LEU A 196 3.83 -9.96 6.82
N ASP A 197 4.68 -8.98 7.14
CA ASP A 197 4.35 -7.56 7.03
C ASP A 197 4.01 -7.21 5.58
N ILE A 198 2.99 -6.39 5.39
CA ILE A 198 2.53 -5.98 4.07
C ILE A 198 1.91 -4.60 4.08
N SER A 199 2.03 -3.87 2.97
CA SER A 199 1.24 -2.67 2.71
C SER A 199 0.10 -2.97 1.75
N PHE A 200 -1.07 -2.37 1.95
CA PHE A 200 -2.26 -2.66 1.15
C PHE A 200 -3.07 -1.41 0.90
N GLY A 201 -3.97 -1.49 -0.09
CA GLY A 201 -4.97 -0.47 -0.29
C GLY A 201 -6.03 -0.88 -1.29
N GLY A 202 -6.92 0.05 -1.60
CA GLY A 202 -8.00 -0.20 -2.54
C GLY A 202 -8.85 1.03 -2.81
N LYS A 203 -9.64 0.94 -3.88
CA LYS A 203 -10.64 1.95 -4.24
C LYS A 203 -12.03 1.46 -3.85
N LYS A 204 -12.85 2.37 -3.34
CA LYS A 204 -14.26 2.13 -3.02
C LYS A 204 -15.00 1.64 -4.26
N GLN A 205 -15.84 0.62 -4.09
CA GLN A 205 -16.66 0.01 -5.14
C GLN A 205 -18.06 0.62 -5.18
#